data_AF-A0A3R6S162-F1
#
_entry.id   AF-A0A3R6S162-F1
#
_cell.length_a   1.000
_cell.length_b   1.000
_cell.length_c   1.000
_cell.angle_alpha   90.00
_cell.angle_beta   90.00
_cell.angle_gamma   90.00
#
_symmetry.space_group_name_H-M   'P 1'
#
loop_
_entity.id
_entity.type
_entity.pdbx_description
1 polymer ?
#
loop_
_entity_poly.entity_id
_entity_poly.type
_entity_poly.pdbx_seq_one_letter_code
_entity_poly.pdbx_strand_id
1 'polypeptide(L)'
;MNMNDLSQKAILFLLLIGAVIAFAISGAEDCNQETIEVIGAMPDEVYQEIVNDLGPGCTNQEVVAEYRDNRMYYDSIIAVK
;
A
#
# COMPACT_ATOMS: atom_id res chain seq x y z
N MET A 1 0.48 30.53 33.63
CA MET A 1 0.58 29.30 32.81
C MET A 1 1.79 28.54 33.33
N ASN A 2 1.60 27.39 33.98
CA ASN A 2 2.64 26.69 34.72
C ASN A 2 3.56 25.95 33.74
N MET A 3 4.87 26.11 33.83
CA MET A 3 5.84 25.51 32.88
C MET A 3 5.73 23.97 32.80
N ASN A 4 5.14 23.34 33.81
CA ASN A 4 4.92 21.88 33.87
C ASN A 4 3.81 21.39 32.91
N ASP A 5 2.75 22.16 32.69
CA ASP A 5 1.63 21.77 31.80
C ASP A 5 2.01 21.87 30.33
N LEU A 6 2.76 22.92 29.97
CA LEU A 6 3.20 23.14 28.59
C LEU A 6 4.23 22.09 28.16
N SER A 7 5.16 21.75 29.06
CA SER A 7 6.20 20.74 28.81
C SER A 7 5.61 19.33 28.72
N GLN A 8 4.66 18.99 29.59
CA GLN A 8 3.98 17.68 29.55
C GLN A 8 3.17 17.49 28.27
N LYS A 9 2.44 18.51 27.81
CA LYS A 9 1.71 18.46 26.54
C LYS A 9 2.63 18.31 25.33
N ALA A 10 3.79 18.97 25.33
CA ALA A 10 4.77 18.85 24.26
C ALA A 10 5.33 17.43 24.15
N ILE A 11 5.65 16.78 25.28
CA ILE A 11 6.14 15.39 25.31
C ILE A 11 5.08 14.42 24.76
N LEU A 12 3.82 14.57 25.18
CA LEU A 12 2.73 13.72 24.69
C LEU A 12 2.53 13.87 23.17
N PHE A 13 2.67 15.09 22.65
CA PHE A 13 2.56 15.35 21.21
C PHE A 13 3.67 14.67 20.41
N LEU A 14 4.93 14.75 20.89
CA LEU A 14 6.06 14.09 20.25
C LEU A 14 5.92 12.56 20.27
N LEU A 15 5.40 12.01 21.37
CA LEU A 15 5.15 10.57 21.51
C LEU A 15 4.07 10.09 20.54
N LEU A 16 3.01 10.88 20.36
CA LEU A 16 1.93 10.58 19.42
C LEU A 16 2.40 10.62 17.96
N ILE A 17 3.22 11.61 17.60
CA ILE A 17 3.83 11.69 16.26
C ILE A 17 4.74 10.48 16.03
N GLY A 18 5.58 10.12 17.01
CA GLY A 18 6.44 8.93 16.93
C GLY A 18 5.64 7.63 16.73
N ALA A 19 4.51 7.49 17.42
CA ALA A 19 3.62 6.34 17.28
C ALA A 19 2.98 6.26 15.89
N VAL A 20 2.55 7.39 15.32
CA VAL A 20 1.98 7.44 13.95
C VAL A 20 3.03 7.06 12.91
N ILE A 21 4.27 7.57 13.04
CA ILE A 21 5.37 7.24 12.13
C ILE A 21 5.71 5.75 12.22
N ALA A 22 5.81 5.19 13.42
CA ALA A 22 6.06 3.75 13.60
C ALA A 22 4.95 2.89 12.99
N PHE A 23 3.69 3.29 13.14
CA PHE A 23 2.54 2.58 12.55
C PHE A 23 2.53 2.64 11.01
N ALA A 24 2.91 3.79 10.44
CA ALA A 24 3.03 3.96 8.99
C ALA A 24 4.16 3.10 8.40
N ILE A 25 5.27 2.94 9.14
CA ILE A 25 6.39 2.09 8.71
C ILE A 25 6.03 0.61 8.84
N SER A 26 5.42 0.18 9.94
CA SER A 26 5.02 -1.23 10.13
C SER A 26 3.98 -1.71 9.12
N GLY A 27 3.14 -0.81 8.60
CA GLY A 27 2.19 -1.14 7.53
C GLY A 27 2.87 -1.36 6.16
N ALA A 28 4.07 -0.85 5.93
CA ALA A 28 4.76 -0.97 4.65
C ALA A 28 5.50 -2.30 4.46
N GLU A 29 5.84 -2.98 5.55
CA GLU A 29 6.66 -4.21 5.54
C GLU A 29 5.86 -5.41 5.02
N ASP A 30 4.61 -5.55 5.46
CA ASP A 30 3.69 -6.61 4.99
C ASP A 30 3.21 -6.38 3.56
N CYS A 31 3.09 -5.12 3.13
CA CYS A 31 2.66 -4.79 1.76
C CYS A 31 3.62 -5.32 0.69
N ASN A 32 4.93 -5.42 0.97
CA ASN A 32 5.89 -5.86 -0.05
C ASN A 32 5.80 -7.36 -0.36
N GLN A 33 5.64 -8.22 0.65
CA GLN A 33 5.57 -9.66 0.45
C GLN A 33 4.26 -10.05 -0.25
N GLU A 34 3.13 -9.52 0.21
CA GLU A 34 1.82 -9.72 -0.43
C GLU A 34 1.81 -9.22 -1.87
N THR A 35 2.45 -8.07 -2.14
CA THR A 35 2.56 -7.53 -3.50
C THR A 35 3.33 -8.47 -4.43
N ILE A 36 4.44 -9.04 -3.96
CA ILE A 36 5.24 -10.00 -4.74
C ILE A 36 4.44 -11.27 -5.02
N GLU A 37 3.69 -11.79 -4.04
CA GLU A 37 2.86 -12.99 -4.22
C GLU A 37 1.72 -12.77 -5.21
N VAL A 38 1.02 -11.64 -5.12
CA VAL A 38 -0.08 -11.31 -6.04
C VAL A 38 0.44 -11.12 -7.46
N ILE A 39 1.53 -10.36 -7.65
CA ILE A 39 2.14 -10.18 -8.98
C ILE A 39 2.66 -11.51 -9.52
N GLY A 40 3.29 -12.33 -8.68
CA GLY A 40 3.81 -13.64 -9.08
C GLY A 40 2.72 -14.65 -9.48
N ALA A 41 1.51 -14.51 -8.94
CA ALA A 41 0.35 -15.33 -9.29
C ALA A 41 -0.46 -14.76 -10.47
N MET A 42 -0.26 -13.49 -10.82
CA MET A 42 -0.98 -12.80 -11.89
C MET A 42 -0.46 -13.23 -13.26
N PRO A 43 -1.35 -13.54 -14.24
CA PRO A 43 -0.91 -13.79 -15.60
C PRO A 43 -0.30 -12.54 -16.25
N ASP A 44 0.74 -12.73 -17.06
CA ASP A 44 1.48 -11.64 -17.71
C ASP A 44 0.58 -10.66 -18.49
N GLU A 45 -0.49 -11.16 -19.13
CA GLU A 45 -1.45 -10.35 -19.88
C GLU A 45 -2.21 -9.37 -18.98
N VAL A 46 -2.66 -9.84 -17.81
CA VAL A 46 -3.36 -9.02 -16.82
C VAL A 46 -2.41 -7.97 -16.25
N TYR A 47 -1.18 -8.38 -15.93
CA TYR A 47 -0.15 -7.45 -15.44
C TYR A 47 0.15 -6.36 -16.46
N GLN A 48 0.34 -6.72 -17.74
CA GLN A 48 0.60 -5.75 -18.81
C GLN A 48 -0.58 -4.81 -19.07
N GLU A 49 -1.81 -5.30 -18.98
CA GLU A 49 -3.01 -4.47 -19.14
C GLU A 49 -3.08 -3.40 -18.03
N ILE A 50 -2.89 -3.80 -16.78
CA ILE A 50 -2.85 -2.87 -15.64
C ILE A 50 -1.72 -1.84 -15.79
N VAL A 51 -0.52 -2.27 -16.18
CA VAL A 51 0.61 -1.35 -16.41
C VAL A 51 0.31 -0.35 -17.53
N ASN A 52 -0.41 -0.77 -18.58
CA ASN A 52 -0.82 0.11 -19.66
C ASN A 52 -1.88 1.13 -19.20
N ASP A 53 -2.81 0.71 -18.34
CA ASP A 53 -3.85 1.56 -17.78
C ASP A 53 -3.30 2.60 -16.80
N LEU A 54 -2.39 2.18 -15.92
CA LEU A 54 -1.73 3.06 -14.94
C LEU A 54 -0.65 3.95 -15.56
N GLY A 55 -0.05 3.50 -16.67
CA GLY A 55 0.97 4.23 -17.40
C GLY A 55 2.42 3.97 -16.93
N PRO A 56 3.40 4.50 -17.67
CA PRO A 56 4.81 4.22 -17.41
C PRO A 56 5.26 4.80 -16.07
N GLY A 57 5.93 3.97 -15.27
CA GLY A 57 6.45 4.35 -13.95
C GLY A 57 5.56 3.95 -12.78
N CYS A 58 4.45 3.25 -13.02
CA CYS A 58 3.65 2.65 -11.96
C CYS A 58 4.47 1.68 -11.11
N THR A 59 4.23 1.72 -9.81
CA THR A 59 4.83 0.82 -8.83
C THR A 59 4.06 -0.50 -8.79
N ASN A 60 4.75 -1.56 -8.38
CA ASN A 60 4.14 -2.86 -8.15
C ASN A 60 2.97 -2.80 -7.14
N GLN A 61 3.03 -1.91 -6.15
CA GLN A 61 1.93 -1.69 -5.21
C GLN A 61 0.70 -1.09 -5.89
N GLU A 62 0.88 -0.13 -6.81
CA GLU A 62 -0.22 0.45 -7.59
C GLU A 62 -0.85 -0.60 -8.52
N VAL A 63 -0.04 -1.46 -9.13
CA VAL A 63 -0.54 -2.58 -9.94
C VAL A 63 -1.42 -3.52 -9.11
N VAL A 64 -1.00 -3.87 -7.90
CA VAL A 64 -1.78 -4.75 -7.01
C VAL A 64 -3.04 -4.05 -6.49
N ALA A 65 -2.98 -2.75 -6.23
CA ALA A 65 -4.14 -1.97 -5.84
C ALA A 65 -5.19 -1.95 -6.97
N GLU A 66 -4.78 -1.64 -8.20
CA GLU A 66 -5.67 -1.63 -9.38
C GLU A 66 -6.27 -3.02 -9.64
N TYR A 67 -5.46 -4.08 -9.54
CA TYR A 67 -5.94 -5.45 -9.66
C TYR A 67 -7.00 -5.79 -8.61
N ARG A 68 -6.89 -5.29 -7.37
CA ARG A 68 -7.87 -5.54 -6.31
C ARG A 68 -9.16 -4.78 -6.51
N ASP A 69 -9.05 -3.50 -6.87
CA ASP A 69 -10.21 -2.65 -7.10
C ASP A 69 -11.04 -3.15 -8.28
N ASN A 70 -10.38 -3.70 -9.30
CA ASN A 70 -11.01 -4.23 -10.51
C ASN A 70 -10.96 -5.76 -10.61
N ARG A 71 -10.86 -6.46 -9.47
CA ARG A 71 -10.62 -7.91 -9.42
C ARG A 71 -11.57 -8.73 -10.26
N MET A 72 -12.86 -8.41 -10.26
CA MET A 72 -13.86 -9.15 -11.04
C MET A 72 -13.59 -9.10 -12.55
N TYR A 73 -13.07 -7.97 -13.05
CA TYR A 73 -12.73 -7.81 -14.45
C TYR A 73 -11.49 -8.65 -14.78
N TYR A 74 -10.40 -8.47 -14.03
CA TYR A 74 -9.17 -9.18 -14.30
C TYR A 74 -9.29 -10.69 -14.06
N ASP A 75 -10.00 -11.15 -13.02
CA ASP A 75 -10.28 -12.58 -12.81
C ASP A 75 -11.09 -13.19 -13.95
N SER A 76 -11.94 -12.40 -14.63
CA SER A 76 -12.67 -12.87 -15.81
C SER A 76 -11.76 -13.12 -17.01
N ILE A 77 -10.69 -12.31 -17.18
CA ILE A 77 -9.67 -12.51 -18.22
C ILE A 77 -8.90 -13.81 -17.96
N ILE A 78 -8.58 -14.08 -16.69
CA ILE A 78 -7.91 -15.31 -16.26
C ILE A 78 -8.80 -16.54 -16.53
N ALA A 79 -10.10 -16.45 -16.21
CA ALA A 79 -11.05 -17.56 -16.33
C ALA A 79 -11.45 -17.93 -17.77
N VAL A 80 -11.19 -17.04 -18.74
CA VAL A 80 -11.46 -17.27 -20.17
C VAL A 80 -10.31 -18.03 -20.84
N LYS A 81 -9.18 -18.23 -20.14
CA LYS A 81 -8.04 -19.03 -20.56
C LYS A 81 -8.16 -20.49 -20.16
#